data_AF-A0A1Q7WRV9-F1
#
_entry.id   AF-A0A1Q7WRV9-F1
#
_cell.length_a   1.000
_cell.length_b   1.000
_cell.length_c   1.000
_cell.angle_alpha   90.00
_cell.angle_beta   90.00
_cell.angle_gamma   90.00
#
_symmetry.space_group_name_H-M   'P 1'
#
loop_
_entity.id
_entity.type
_entity.pdbx_description
1 polymer ?
#
loop_
_entity_poly.entity_id
_entity_poly.type
_entity_poly.pdbx_seq_one_letter_code
_entity_poly.pdbx_strand_id
1 'polypeptide(L)'
;MTTKADPNDVDGCWEWTEVVNLDLLDPVLLDFAQARQAMREKYGVDFFLATWIEAGSGLTFLDFFQRNRADDPKGIVQIDLGETS
;
A
#
# COMPACT_ATOMS: atom_id res chain seq x y z
N MET A 1 -5.10 -4.60 22.69
CA MET A 1 -6.42 -4.35 22.09
C MET A 1 -6.48 -2.88 21.71
N THR A 2 -6.77 -2.56 20.45
CA THR A 2 -6.99 -1.17 20.03
C THR A 2 -8.45 -0.80 20.34
N THR A 3 -8.68 0.33 21.00
CA THR A 3 -10.00 0.86 21.39
C THR A 3 -10.61 1.78 20.33
N LYS A 4 -10.12 1.73 19.09
CA LYS A 4 -10.62 2.58 18.01
C LYS A 4 -11.90 1.98 17.44
N ALA A 5 -12.93 2.81 17.28
CA ALA A 5 -14.26 2.41 16.80
C ALA A 5 -14.23 1.88 15.36
N ASP A 6 -13.31 2.41 14.54
CA ASP A 6 -13.07 1.97 13.17
C ASP A 6 -11.56 1.98 12.86
N PRO A 7 -11.08 1.11 11.95
CA PRO A 7 -9.75 1.26 11.36
C PRO A 7 -9.75 2.56 10.54
N ASN A 8 -8.98 3.56 10.99
CA ASN A 8 -8.99 4.91 10.41
C ASN A 8 -7.94 5.10 9.31
N ASP A 9 -7.19 4.05 8.98
CA ASP A 9 -6.11 4.04 8.01
C ASP A 9 -6.03 2.66 7.34
N VAL A 10 -5.90 2.68 6.02
CA VAL A 10 -5.65 1.48 5.20
C VAL A 10 -4.28 1.65 4.57
N ASP A 11 -3.37 0.74 4.90
CA ASP A 11 -2.09 0.59 4.24
C ASP A 11 -2.22 -0.47 3.14
N GLY A 12 -1.63 -0.21 1.97
CA GLY A 12 -1.63 -1.15 0.87
C GLY A 12 -0.42 -1.01 -0.04
N CYS A 13 -0.17 -2.02 -0.86
CA CYS A 13 0.84 -1.92 -1.91
C CYS A 13 0.33 -2.51 -3.21
N TRP A 14 0.90 -2.04 -4.32
CA TRP A 14 0.58 -2.51 -5.66
C TRP A 14 1.86 -2.79 -6.45
N GLU A 15 1.77 -3.70 -7.41
CA GLU A 15 2.90 -4.12 -8.22
C GLU A 15 3.05 -3.23 -9.45
N TRP A 16 4.23 -2.61 -9.60
CA TRP A 16 4.58 -1.91 -10.83
C TRP A 16 4.89 -2.93 -11.92
N THR A 17 4.16 -2.89 -13.03
CA THR A 17 4.42 -3.67 -14.23
C THR A 17 4.35 -2.77 -15.46
N GLU A 18 4.91 -3.22 -16.59
CA GLU A 18 4.87 -2.45 -17.85
C GLU A 18 3.46 -2.23 -18.40
N VAL A 19 2.48 -3.01 -17.94
CA VAL A 19 1.08 -2.90 -18.38
C VAL A 19 0.28 -1.86 -17.57
N VAL A 20 0.86 -1.27 -16.53
CA VAL A 20 0.22 -0.23 -15.73
C VAL A 20 0.05 1.02 -16.59
N ASN A 21 -1.20 1.38 -16.88
CA ASN A 21 -1.51 2.62 -17.58
C ASN A 21 -1.58 3.80 -16.60
N LEU A 22 -0.55 4.64 -16.62
CA LEU A 22 -0.46 5.82 -15.76
C LEU A 22 -1.54 6.87 -16.03
N ASP A 23 -2.09 6.93 -17.25
CA ASP A 23 -3.14 7.91 -17.60
C ASP A 23 -4.47 7.61 -16.89
N LEU A 24 -4.65 6.38 -16.40
CA LEU A 24 -5.81 5.97 -15.62
C LEU A 24 -5.59 6.09 -14.11
N LEU A 25 -4.33 6.27 -13.69
CA LEU A 25 -3.97 6.36 -12.28
C LEU A 25 -4.18 7.79 -11.78
N ASP A 26 -4.83 7.93 -10.63
CA ASP A 26 -4.87 9.23 -9.97
C ASP A 26 -3.44 9.65 -9.60
N PRO A 27 -2.92 10.82 -10.06
CA PRO A 27 -1.52 11.19 -9.85
C PRO A 27 -1.09 11.22 -8.38
N VAL A 28 -2.06 11.38 -7.47
CA VAL A 28 -1.82 11.33 -6.03
C VAL A 28 -1.22 9.99 -5.58
N LEU A 29 -1.52 8.89 -6.28
CA LEU A 29 -0.99 7.55 -6.00
C LEU A 29 0.48 7.39 -6.38
N LEU A 30 1.06 8.40 -7.04
CA LEU A 30 2.48 8.51 -7.35
C LEU A 30 3.18 9.62 -6.53
N ASP A 31 2.44 10.35 -5.68
CA ASP A 31 2.99 11.40 -4.83
C ASP A 31 3.34 10.87 -3.43
N PHE A 32 4.59 10.46 -3.27
CA PHE A 32 5.14 9.98 -2.00
C PHE A 32 5.69 11.11 -1.11
N ALA A 33 5.54 12.38 -1.51
CA ALA A 33 6.01 13.51 -0.71
C ALA A 33 5.22 13.66 0.59
N GLN A 34 5.81 14.38 1.56
CA GLN A 34 5.15 14.71 2.84
C GLN A 34 4.49 13.49 3.53
N ALA A 35 5.15 12.33 3.48
CA ALA A 35 4.63 11.07 3.99
C ALA A 35 3.26 10.69 3.40
N ARG A 36 3.10 10.86 2.08
CA ARG A 36 1.88 10.53 1.30
C ARG A 36 0.65 11.28 1.78
N GLN A 37 0.83 12.50 2.30
CA GLN A 37 -0.24 13.35 2.81
C GLN A 37 -1.41 13.46 1.83
N ALA A 38 -1.13 13.66 0.54
CA ALA A 38 -2.16 13.83 -0.47
C ALA A 38 -3.01 12.55 -0.66
N MET A 39 -2.42 11.36 -0.54
CA MET A 39 -3.16 10.09 -0.58
C MET A 39 -4.11 9.97 0.62
N ARG A 40 -3.62 10.32 1.81
CA ARG A 40 -4.40 10.31 3.05
C ARG A 40 -5.54 11.31 3.02
N GLU A 41 -5.31 12.51 2.50
CA GLU A 41 -6.35 13.55 2.38
C GLU A 41 -7.46 13.18 1.40
N LYS A 42 -7.11 12.55 0.27
CA LYS A 42 -8.08 12.23 -0.78
C LYS A 42 -8.80 10.89 -0.57
N TYR A 43 -8.07 9.87 -0.12
CA TYR A 43 -8.57 8.49 -0.05
C TYR A 43 -8.52 7.89 1.36
N GLY A 44 -7.85 8.52 2.32
CA GLY A 44 -7.66 7.95 3.66
C GLY A 44 -6.73 6.74 3.69
N VAL A 45 -5.85 6.60 2.68
CA VAL A 45 -4.95 5.45 2.52
C VAL A 45 -3.49 5.88 2.44
N ASP A 46 -2.60 4.92 2.74
CA ASP A 46 -1.17 4.99 2.48
C ASP A 46 -0.79 3.83 1.54
N PHE A 47 -0.51 4.15 0.27
CA PHE A 47 -0.11 3.16 -0.73
C PHE A 47 1.38 3.23 -1.07
N PHE A 48 1.94 2.06 -1.39
CA PHE A 48 3.36 1.85 -1.67
C PHE A 48 3.55 0.98 -2.93
N LEU A 49 4.71 1.09 -3.57
CA LEU A 49 5.12 0.08 -4.56
C LEU A 49 5.54 -1.19 -3.82
N ALA A 50 4.94 -2.32 -4.21
CA ALA A 50 5.13 -3.62 -3.58
C ALA A 50 6.61 -4.05 -3.56
N THR A 51 7.37 -3.65 -4.59
CA THR A 51 8.79 -4.00 -4.79
C THR A 51 9.76 -3.06 -4.08
N TRP A 52 9.31 -1.93 -3.55
CA TRP A 52 10.18 -1.03 -2.80
C TRP A 52 10.56 -1.61 -1.45
N ILE A 53 11.77 -1.31 -1.00
CA ILE A 53 12.30 -1.77 0.29
C ILE A 53 11.84 -0.82 1.39
N GLU A 54 11.14 -1.38 2.38
CA GLU A 54 10.81 -0.70 3.63
C GLU A 54 12.09 -0.54 4.46
N ALA A 55 12.42 0.70 4.81
CA ALA A 55 13.75 1.05 5.31
C ALA A 55 14.07 0.47 6.69
N GLY A 56 13.07 0.27 7.56
CA GLY A 56 13.27 -0.25 8.91
C GLY A 56 13.56 -1.75 8.96
N SER A 57 12.91 -2.52 8.09
CA SER A 57 12.98 -3.98 8.05
C SER A 57 13.94 -4.53 6.99
N GLY A 58 14.21 -3.75 5.93
CA GLY A 58 14.96 -4.23 4.76
C GLY A 58 14.18 -5.20 3.88
N LEU A 59 12.87 -5.35 4.11
CA LEU A 59 11.98 -6.20 3.33
C LEU A 59 11.29 -5.38 2.23
N THR A 60 10.79 -6.04 1.18
CA THR A 60 9.86 -5.40 0.26
C THR A 60 8.58 -5.00 0.99
N PHE A 61 7.83 -4.00 0.53
CA PHE A 61 6.54 -3.67 1.15
C PHE A 61 5.55 -4.85 1.12
N LEU A 62 5.60 -5.68 0.07
CA LEU A 62 4.81 -6.92 0.00
C LEU A 62 5.16 -7.89 1.14
N ASP A 63 6.45 -8.11 1.40
CA ASP A 63 6.91 -9.00 2.47
C ASP A 63 6.74 -8.39 3.87
N PHE A 64 6.91 -7.07 3.98
CA PHE A 64 6.73 -6.31 5.20
C PHE A 64 5.27 -6.37 5.67
N PHE A 65 4.32 -6.14 4.77
CA PHE A 65 2.89 -6.20 5.11
C PHE A 65 2.41 -7.62 5.42
N GLN A 66 3.17 -8.66 5.11
CA GLN A 66 2.86 -10.04 5.50
C GLN A 66 3.39 -10.41 6.90
N ARG A 67 3.82 -9.42 7.69
CA ARG A 67 4.27 -9.62 9.08
C ARG A 67 3.54 -8.69 10.03
N ASN A 68 3.35 -9.14 11.28
CA ASN A 68 2.80 -8.31 12.35
C ASN A 68 3.95 -7.58 13.11
N ARG A 69 3.62 -6.83 14.16
CA ARG A 69 4.62 -6.08 14.96
C ARG A 69 5.59 -6.98 15.76
N ALA A 70 5.24 -8.24 15.98
CA ALA A 70 6.06 -9.25 16.64
C ALA A 70 6.84 -10.10 15.62
N ASP A 71 6.83 -9.71 14.33
CA ASP A 71 7.45 -10.43 13.22
C ASP A 71 6.78 -11.77 12.84
N ASP A 72 5.60 -12.08 13.41
CA ASP A 72 4.87 -13.28 13.03
C ASP A 72 4.21 -13.10 11.64
N PRO A 73 4.14 -14.16 10.82
CA PRO A 73 3.44 -14.13 9.54
C PRO A 73 1.95 -13.79 9.69
N LYS A 74 1.44 -12.94 8.80
CA LYS A 74 0.01 -12.65 8.63
C LYS A 74 -0.34 -12.58 7.14
N GLY A 75 -1.61 -12.83 6.81
CA GLY A 75 -2.11 -12.63 5.45
C GLY A 75 -2.39 -11.16 5.13
N ILE A 76 -2.40 -10.84 3.84
CA ILE A 76 -2.93 -9.60 3.27
C ILE A 76 -4.06 -9.94 2.30
N VAL A 77 -4.95 -8.98 2.03
CA VAL A 77 -6.00 -9.13 1.01
C VAL A 77 -5.41 -8.69 -0.33
N GLN A 78 -5.35 -9.61 -1.29
CA GLN A 78 -5.01 -9.30 -2.68
C GLN A 78 -6.29 -8.96 -3.44
N ILE A 79 -6.28 -7.81 -4.12
CA ILE A 79 -7.34 -7.40 -5.05
C ILE A 79 -6.77 -7.54 -6.45
N ASP A 80 -7.32 -8.48 -7.21
CA ASP A 80 -7.06 -8.60 -8.65
C ASP A 80 -8.12 -7.78 -9.39
N LEU A 81 -7.69 -6.80 -10.18
CA LEU A 81 -8.59 -5.95 -10.96
C LEU A 81 -9.09 -6.65 -12.23
N GLY A 82 -8.57 -7.84 -12.55
CA GLY A 82 -8.89 -8.59 -13.76
C GLY A 82 -8.36 -7.92 -15.03
N GLU A 83 -8.48 -8.62 -16.16
CA GLU A 83 -8.22 -8.00 -17.46
C GLU A 83 -9.43 -7.12 -17.85
N THR A 84 -9.17 -5.85 -18.16
CA THR A 84 -10.19 -5.01 -18.80
C THR A 84 -10.28 -5.43 -20.26
N SER A 85 -11.39 -6.09 -20.64
CA SER A 85 -11.65 -6.53 -22.03
C SER A 85 -11.87 -5.36 -22.99
#